data_AF-A0A4Y9PJ06-F1
#
_entry.id   AF-A0A4Y9PJ06-F1
#
_cell.length_a   1.000
_cell.length_b   1.000
_cell.length_c   1.000
_cell.angle_alpha   90.00
_cell.angle_beta   90.00
_cell.angle_gamma   90.00
#
_symmetry.space_group_name_H-M   'P 1'
#
loop_
_entity.id
_entity.type
_entity.pdbx_description
1 polymer ?
#
loop_
_entity_poly.entity_id
_entity_poly.type
_entity_poly.pdbx_seq_one_letter_code
_entity_poly.pdbx_strand_id
1 'polypeptide(L)'
;MTGVGPTSQRPHSPEDGAPPPVVNPAIERANRLNAANMLRSMLPLVLICLVIVWWTTFRQSGDAGVRTVDPSSTVQLAAARAGYPLLLPAGLDEDYLVTSARTDAGNAGEGDPVTLQIGYLTPSEEYAGFVVSDDPRADPLATVLDGAEEQGTLDVGGQTWTRSTTEKEETALSREADGITVVVTGSASDEELAAVAAAVEPYTG
;
A
#
# COMPACT_ATOMS: atom_id res chain seq x y z
N MET A 1 75.22 19.38 -78.04
CA MET A 1 76.35 19.49 -77.09
C MET A 1 75.84 19.10 -75.70
N THR A 2 76.37 17.99 -75.19
CA THR A 2 76.66 17.66 -73.77
C THR A 2 75.72 18.13 -72.66
N GLY A 3 75.27 17.15 -71.87
CA GLY A 3 74.85 17.33 -70.48
C GLY A 3 74.85 15.99 -69.75
N VAL A 4 76.03 15.56 -69.30
CA VAL A 4 76.23 14.42 -68.39
C VAL A 4 75.93 14.89 -66.96
N GLY A 5 75.26 14.07 -66.15
CA GLY A 5 75.24 14.24 -64.70
C GLY A 5 74.51 13.10 -63.98
N PRO A 6 75.09 12.47 -62.94
CA PRO A 6 74.75 11.11 -62.51
C PRO A 6 73.94 11.02 -61.20
N THR A 7 73.61 9.77 -60.89
CA THR A 7 72.91 9.17 -59.74
C THR A 7 73.25 9.71 -58.34
N SER A 8 72.25 9.70 -57.45
CA SER A 8 72.41 9.23 -56.07
C SER A 8 71.10 8.67 -55.53
N GLN A 9 71.10 7.36 -55.27
CA GLN A 9 70.13 6.70 -54.38
C GLN A 9 70.44 7.08 -52.93
N ARG A 10 69.41 7.33 -52.13
CA ARG A 10 69.43 7.12 -50.69
C ARG A 10 68.09 6.48 -50.28
N PRO A 11 68.07 5.27 -49.69
CA PRO A 11 66.87 4.68 -49.13
C PRO A 11 66.71 5.13 -47.67
N HIS A 12 65.51 5.57 -47.26
CA HIS A 12 65.14 5.70 -45.85
C HIS A 12 63.64 5.38 -45.65
N SER A 13 63.44 4.33 -44.85
CA SER A 13 62.33 3.81 -44.05
C SER A 13 60.85 4.23 -44.23
N PRO A 14 59.90 3.28 -44.02
CA PRO A 14 58.48 3.53 -43.92
C PRO A 14 58.07 3.76 -42.45
N GLU A 15 57.41 4.86 -42.12
CA GLU A 15 56.61 4.96 -40.89
C GLU A 15 55.35 5.80 -41.10
N ASP A 16 54.28 5.28 -40.51
CA ASP A 16 52.88 5.66 -40.60
C ASP A 16 52.60 7.13 -40.29
N GLY A 17 51.67 7.71 -41.05
CA GLY A 17 51.10 9.02 -40.78
C GLY A 17 49.71 9.13 -41.39
N ALA A 18 48.73 8.46 -40.80
CA ALA A 18 47.32 8.75 -41.09
C ALA A 18 47.06 10.25 -40.82
N PRO A 19 46.36 10.99 -41.70
CA PRO A 19 46.08 12.40 -41.47
C PRO A 19 45.22 12.57 -40.21
N PRO A 20 45.45 13.63 -39.40
CA PRO A 20 44.63 13.85 -38.20
C PRO A 20 43.16 14.05 -38.62
N PRO A 21 42.19 13.56 -37.84
CA PRO A 21 40.78 13.71 -38.17
C PRO A 21 40.44 15.21 -38.20
N VAL A 22 40.00 15.69 -39.36
CA VAL A 22 39.45 17.04 -39.52
C VAL A 22 38.13 17.09 -38.75
N VAL A 23 38.16 17.64 -37.54
CA VAL A 23 36.94 17.94 -36.78
C VAL A 23 36.24 19.08 -37.51
N ASN A 24 35.12 18.77 -38.17
CA ASN A 24 34.41 19.74 -38.99
C ASN A 24 33.59 20.69 -38.08
N PRO A 25 33.89 22.00 -38.04
CA PRO A 25 33.21 22.96 -37.16
C PRO A 25 31.72 23.14 -37.52
N ALA A 26 31.31 22.72 -38.72
CA ALA A 26 29.90 22.68 -39.09
C ALA A 26 29.13 21.59 -38.32
N ILE A 27 29.78 20.45 -38.03
CA ILE A 27 29.19 19.35 -37.25
C ILE A 27 29.07 19.75 -35.78
N GLU A 28 30.04 20.46 -35.21
CA GLU A 28 29.94 20.99 -33.84
C GLU A 28 28.82 22.04 -33.69
N ARG A 29 28.68 22.97 -34.66
CA ARG A 29 27.56 23.94 -34.63
C ARG A 29 26.21 23.26 -34.85
N ALA A 30 26.12 22.30 -35.76
CA ALA A 30 24.89 21.53 -35.99
C ALA A 30 24.52 20.69 -34.76
N ASN A 31 25.48 20.04 -34.10
CA ASN A 31 25.25 19.32 -32.85
C ASN A 31 24.85 20.25 -31.71
N ARG A 32 25.45 21.44 -31.60
CA ARG A 32 25.08 22.40 -30.55
C ARG A 32 23.70 23.02 -30.81
N LEU A 33 23.33 23.24 -32.07
CA LEU A 33 21.99 23.67 -32.48
C LEU A 33 20.97 22.55 -32.24
N ASN A 34 21.28 21.30 -32.59
CA ASN A 34 20.41 20.15 -32.34
C ASN A 34 20.25 19.84 -30.86
N ALA A 35 21.33 19.85 -30.06
CA ALA A 35 21.27 19.67 -28.62
C ALA A 35 20.53 20.82 -27.93
N ALA A 36 20.78 22.08 -28.34
CA ALA A 36 20.01 23.22 -27.82
C ALA A 36 18.54 23.18 -28.25
N ASN A 37 18.22 22.66 -29.44
CA ASN A 37 16.84 22.52 -29.91
C ASN A 37 16.13 21.31 -29.27
N MET A 38 16.83 20.21 -29.03
CA MET A 38 16.35 19.05 -28.26
C MET A 38 16.14 19.41 -26.79
N LEU A 39 17.04 20.19 -26.18
CA LEU A 39 16.88 20.66 -24.81
C LEU A 39 15.71 21.65 -24.72
N ARG A 40 15.54 22.53 -25.72
CA ARG A 40 14.38 23.42 -25.84
C ARG A 40 13.07 22.68 -26.09
N SER A 41 13.07 21.52 -26.76
CA SER A 41 11.86 20.73 -26.96
C SER A 41 11.55 19.80 -25.78
N MET A 42 12.55 19.38 -25.00
CA MET A 42 12.34 18.69 -23.73
C MET A 42 11.86 19.64 -22.62
N LEU A 43 12.30 20.90 -22.62
CA LEU A 43 11.96 21.84 -21.55
C LEU A 43 10.44 21.97 -21.30
N PRO A 44 9.57 22.11 -22.33
CA PRO A 44 8.12 22.11 -22.16
C PRO A 44 7.60 20.79 -21.59
N LEU A 45 8.12 19.65 -22.06
CA LEU A 45 7.70 18.34 -21.59
C LEU A 45 8.07 18.13 -20.12
N VAL A 46 9.30 18.48 -19.73
CA VAL A 46 9.78 18.41 -18.34
C VAL A 46 8.97 19.35 -17.46
N LEU A 47 8.69 20.58 -17.93
CA LEU A 47 7.83 21.52 -17.19
C LEU A 47 6.41 20.96 -17.03
N ILE A 48 5.83 20.37 -18.08
CA ILE A 48 4.52 19.71 -17.99
C ILE A 48 4.57 18.55 -17.00
N CYS A 49 5.59 17.69 -17.05
CA CYS A 49 5.77 16.60 -16.08
C CYS A 49 5.93 17.13 -14.66
N LEU A 50 6.71 18.19 -14.45
CA LEU A 50 6.89 18.82 -13.14
C LEU A 50 5.60 19.48 -12.67
N VAL A 51 4.81 20.10 -13.55
CA VAL A 51 3.50 20.65 -13.22
C VAL A 51 2.52 19.52 -12.90
N ILE A 52 2.54 18.40 -13.63
CA ILE A 52 1.71 17.23 -13.32
C ILE A 52 2.11 16.65 -11.98
N VAL A 53 3.41 16.39 -11.75
CA VAL A 53 3.93 15.87 -10.47
C VAL A 53 3.62 16.84 -9.35
N TRP A 54 3.89 18.13 -9.53
CA TRP A 54 3.55 19.15 -8.53
C TRP A 54 2.05 19.23 -8.31
N TRP A 55 1.20 19.16 -9.34
CA TRP A 55 -0.26 19.17 -9.19
C TRP A 55 -0.79 17.89 -8.54
N THR A 56 -0.23 16.72 -8.86
CA THR A 56 -0.60 15.45 -8.24
C THR A 56 -0.12 15.41 -6.80
N THR A 57 1.12 15.80 -6.54
CA THR A 57 1.69 15.90 -5.21
C THR A 57 0.94 16.94 -4.41
N PHE A 58 0.68 18.16 -4.90
CA PHE A 58 -0.06 19.18 -4.16
C PHE A 58 -1.55 18.83 -3.95
N ARG A 59 -2.19 18.10 -4.88
CA ARG A 59 -3.53 17.50 -4.62
C ARG A 59 -3.50 16.31 -3.67
N GLN A 60 -2.38 15.62 -3.54
CA GLN A 60 -2.17 14.55 -2.56
C GLN A 60 -1.65 15.09 -1.21
N SER A 61 -0.97 16.24 -1.21
CA SER A 61 -0.26 16.85 -0.09
C SER A 61 -1.03 18.00 0.56
N GLY A 62 -2.21 18.36 0.05
CA GLY A 62 -3.16 19.14 0.81
C GLY A 62 -3.98 18.19 1.66
N ASP A 63 -3.61 17.96 2.92
CA ASP A 63 -4.49 17.37 3.95
C ASP A 63 -5.41 16.25 3.42
N ALA A 64 -4.85 15.29 2.69
CA ALA A 64 -5.60 14.10 2.29
C ALA A 64 -5.63 13.17 3.51
N GLY A 65 -6.30 13.61 4.58
CA GLY A 65 -6.63 12.80 5.72
C GLY A 65 -7.14 11.45 5.21
N VAL A 66 -6.69 10.40 5.86
CA VAL A 66 -7.06 9.01 5.56
C VAL A 66 -8.55 8.97 5.27
N ARG A 67 -8.94 8.37 4.13
CA ARG A 67 -10.35 8.34 3.73
C ARG A 67 -11.12 7.60 4.82
N THR A 68 -11.82 8.34 5.66
CA THR A 68 -12.73 7.79 6.63
C THR A 68 -14.05 7.45 5.98
N VAL A 69 -14.71 6.43 6.50
CA VAL A 69 -16.06 6.04 6.11
C VAL A 69 -16.94 6.02 7.35
N ASP A 70 -18.22 6.34 7.18
CA ASP A 70 -19.21 6.16 8.23
C ASP A 70 -19.69 4.70 8.22
N PRO A 71 -19.44 3.91 9.30
CA PRO A 71 -19.88 2.52 9.38
C PRO A 71 -21.37 2.38 9.70
N SER A 72 -22.07 3.46 10.09
CA SER A 72 -23.41 3.41 10.68
C SER A 72 -24.44 2.64 9.86
N SER A 73 -24.48 2.84 8.53
CA SER A 73 -25.43 2.15 7.65
C SER A 73 -25.12 0.66 7.53
N THR A 74 -23.83 0.30 7.48
CA THR A 74 -23.36 -1.08 7.37
C THR A 74 -23.64 -1.83 8.67
N VAL A 75 -23.35 -1.20 9.81
CA VAL A 75 -23.63 -1.71 11.15
C VAL A 75 -25.13 -1.93 11.35
N GLN A 76 -25.97 -0.94 11.00
CA GLN A 76 -27.42 -1.07 11.12
C GLN A 76 -27.97 -2.21 10.25
N LEU A 77 -27.46 -2.36 9.03
CA LEU A 77 -27.86 -3.46 8.16
C LEU A 77 -27.46 -4.82 8.74
N ALA A 78 -26.23 -4.94 9.25
CA ALA A 78 -25.76 -6.16 9.91
C ALA A 78 -26.61 -6.46 11.15
N ALA A 79 -26.84 -5.48 12.03
CA ALA A 79 -27.64 -5.66 13.24
C ALA A 79 -29.10 -6.03 12.95
N ALA A 80 -29.68 -5.54 11.85
CA ALA A 80 -31.05 -5.85 11.45
C ALA A 80 -31.21 -7.27 10.86
N ARG A 81 -30.12 -7.91 10.42
CA ARG A 81 -30.14 -9.23 9.76
C ARG A 81 -29.49 -10.33 10.59
N ALA A 82 -28.54 -9.98 11.45
CA ALA A 82 -27.84 -10.92 12.31
C ALA A 82 -28.84 -11.65 13.23
N GLY A 83 -28.75 -12.98 13.26
CA GLY A 83 -29.50 -13.81 14.20
C GLY A 83 -28.95 -13.81 15.63
N TYR A 84 -27.95 -12.97 15.91
CA TYR A 84 -27.17 -12.95 17.14
C TYR A 84 -26.96 -11.51 17.66
N PRO A 85 -26.64 -11.33 18.95
CA PRO A 85 -26.24 -10.02 19.49
C PRO A 85 -24.97 -9.52 18.82
N LEU A 86 -25.09 -8.53 17.92
CA LEU A 86 -23.94 -7.98 17.20
C LEU A 86 -22.96 -7.33 18.19
N LEU A 87 -21.69 -7.70 18.07
CA LEU A 87 -20.59 -7.14 18.87
C LEU A 87 -19.83 -6.11 18.02
N LEU A 88 -19.45 -4.97 18.62
CA LEU A 88 -18.74 -3.90 17.92
C LEU A 88 -17.71 -3.23 18.83
N PRO A 89 -16.54 -2.82 18.30
CA PRO A 89 -15.67 -1.89 18.99
C PRO A 89 -16.36 -0.53 19.17
N ALA A 90 -16.49 -0.07 20.40
CA ALA A 90 -17.02 1.24 20.75
C ALA A 90 -16.16 1.92 21.83
N GLY A 91 -16.18 3.25 21.86
CA GLY A 91 -15.38 4.02 22.82
C GLY A 91 -13.86 3.98 22.55
N LEU A 92 -13.46 3.71 21.31
CA LEU A 92 -12.08 3.92 20.86
C LEU A 92 -11.74 5.42 20.88
N ASP A 93 -10.44 5.70 20.97
CA ASP A 93 -9.91 7.06 20.87
C ASP A 93 -10.25 7.68 19.50
N GLU A 94 -10.33 9.01 19.42
CA GLU A 94 -10.66 9.74 18.19
C GLU A 94 -9.64 9.53 17.07
N ASP A 95 -8.42 9.12 17.43
CA ASP A 95 -7.35 8.79 16.50
C ASP A 95 -7.53 7.41 15.81
N TYR A 96 -8.49 6.58 16.24
CA TYR A 96 -8.85 5.34 15.53
C TYR A 96 -9.83 5.64 14.38
N LEU A 97 -9.27 5.81 13.19
CA LEU A 97 -10.04 6.22 12.01
C LEU A 97 -10.63 5.03 11.27
N VAL A 98 -11.96 4.97 11.12
CA VAL A 98 -12.62 3.92 10.34
C VAL A 98 -12.34 4.10 8.84
N THR A 99 -11.58 3.18 8.25
CA THR A 99 -11.18 3.23 6.82
C THR A 99 -12.05 2.37 5.92
N SER A 100 -12.71 1.35 6.47
CA SER A 100 -13.62 0.48 5.74
C SER A 100 -14.68 -0.14 6.65
N ALA A 101 -15.87 -0.40 6.10
CA ALA A 101 -16.93 -1.15 6.75
C ALA A 101 -17.64 -1.99 5.69
N ARG A 102 -17.74 -3.31 5.90
CA ARG A 102 -18.38 -4.25 4.96
C ARG A 102 -19.21 -5.27 5.71
N THR A 103 -20.32 -5.67 5.11
CA THR A 103 -21.16 -6.77 5.61
C THR A 103 -21.72 -7.58 4.44
N ASP A 104 -21.94 -8.87 4.66
CA ASP A 104 -22.65 -9.77 3.73
C ASP A 104 -24.19 -9.73 3.93
N ALA A 105 -24.68 -9.04 4.96
CA ALA A 105 -26.10 -8.93 5.31
C ALA A 105 -26.99 -8.43 4.15
N GLY A 106 -26.43 -7.72 3.17
CA GLY A 106 -27.15 -7.29 1.96
C GLY A 106 -27.58 -8.44 1.05
N ASN A 107 -26.88 -9.58 1.11
CA ASN A 107 -27.18 -10.79 0.35
C ASN A 107 -27.79 -11.90 1.22
N ALA A 108 -27.73 -11.76 2.55
CA ALA A 108 -28.26 -12.71 3.51
C ALA A 108 -29.80 -12.73 3.51
N GLY A 109 -30.38 -13.93 3.45
CA GLY A 109 -31.78 -14.21 3.76
C GLY A 109 -32.05 -14.22 5.26
N GLU A 110 -33.30 -14.51 5.63
CA GLU A 110 -33.68 -14.65 7.03
C GLU A 110 -33.09 -15.94 7.61
N GLY A 111 -32.24 -15.80 8.64
CA GLY A 111 -31.54 -16.93 9.28
C GLY A 111 -30.22 -17.33 8.61
N ASP A 112 -29.77 -16.62 7.58
CA ASP A 112 -28.42 -16.79 7.04
C ASP A 112 -27.39 -16.14 7.98
N PRO A 113 -26.16 -16.68 8.05
CA PRO A 113 -25.10 -16.09 8.86
C PRO A 113 -24.75 -14.69 8.36
N VAL A 114 -24.37 -13.82 9.30
CA VAL A 114 -24.03 -12.44 9.00
C VAL A 114 -22.62 -12.14 9.49
N THR A 115 -21.78 -11.74 8.56
CA THR A 115 -20.44 -11.26 8.83
C THR A 115 -20.40 -9.73 8.74
N LEU A 116 -19.74 -9.10 9.71
CA LEU A 116 -19.40 -7.69 9.69
C LEU A 116 -17.89 -7.52 9.82
N GLN A 117 -17.33 -6.64 8.99
CA GLN A 117 -15.93 -6.27 9.00
C GLN A 117 -15.79 -4.76 9.11
N ILE A 118 -14.91 -4.30 9.98
CA ILE A 118 -14.55 -2.89 10.11
C ILE A 118 -13.03 -2.77 10.11
N GLY A 119 -12.48 -1.94 9.24
CA GLY A 119 -11.06 -1.61 9.23
C GLY A 119 -10.82 -0.26 9.87
N TYR A 120 -9.84 -0.19 10.75
CA TYR A 120 -9.36 1.00 11.43
C TYR A 120 -7.94 1.30 11.00
N LEU A 121 -7.62 2.59 10.94
CA LEU A 121 -6.25 3.09 11.00
C LEU A 121 -5.99 3.50 12.45
N THR A 122 -4.91 3.01 13.04
CA THR A 122 -4.53 3.28 14.42
C THR A 122 -3.80 4.63 14.56
N PRO A 123 -3.60 5.14 15.79
CA PRO A 123 -2.82 6.36 16.03
C PRO A 123 -1.39 6.27 15.49
N SER A 124 -0.81 5.06 15.42
CA SER A 124 0.50 4.82 14.81
C SER A 124 0.46 4.66 13.28
N GLU A 125 -0.66 4.98 12.64
CA GLU A 125 -0.89 4.85 11.18
C GLU A 125 -0.80 3.40 10.65
N GLU A 126 -1.08 2.42 11.51
CA GLU A 126 -1.09 1.00 11.17
C GLU A 126 -2.53 0.46 11.04
N TYR A 127 -2.68 -0.70 10.39
CA TYR A 127 -4.00 -1.28 10.15
C TYR A 127 -4.45 -2.16 11.30
N ALA A 128 -5.68 -1.95 11.78
CA ALA A 128 -6.38 -2.85 12.68
C ALA A 128 -7.75 -3.21 12.09
N GLY A 129 -7.93 -4.48 11.73
CA GLY A 129 -9.18 -5.04 11.24
C GLY A 129 -9.97 -5.73 12.36
N PHE A 130 -11.26 -5.47 12.41
CA PHE A 130 -12.23 -6.15 13.25
C PHE A 130 -13.18 -6.98 12.37
N VAL A 131 -13.43 -8.22 12.76
CA VAL A 131 -14.35 -9.14 12.10
C VAL A 131 -15.22 -9.81 13.15
N VAL A 132 -16.52 -9.89 12.89
CA VAL A 132 -17.47 -10.66 13.69
C VAL A 132 -18.39 -11.47 12.79
N SER A 133 -18.64 -12.73 13.15
CA SER A 133 -19.60 -13.60 12.46
C SER A 133 -20.14 -14.68 13.41
N ASP A 134 -21.35 -15.17 13.12
CA ASP A 134 -21.93 -16.40 13.70
C ASP A 134 -21.63 -17.66 12.87
N ASP A 135 -20.90 -17.52 11.76
CA ASP A 135 -20.32 -18.64 11.03
C ASP A 135 -18.78 -18.63 11.19
N PRO A 136 -18.20 -19.60 11.93
CA PRO A 136 -16.74 -19.69 12.09
C PRO A 136 -16.02 -20.00 10.77
N ARG A 137 -16.75 -20.44 9.73
CA ARG A 137 -16.20 -20.67 8.38
C ARG A 137 -16.42 -19.50 7.43
N ALA A 138 -16.93 -18.37 7.91
CA ALA A 138 -17.04 -17.18 7.09
C ALA A 138 -15.67 -16.84 6.46
N ASP A 139 -15.64 -16.60 5.14
CA ASP A 139 -14.41 -16.31 4.40
C ASP A 139 -13.48 -15.30 5.10
N PRO A 140 -13.98 -14.20 5.72
CA PRO A 140 -13.13 -13.23 6.39
C PRO A 140 -12.48 -13.77 7.67
N LEU A 141 -13.13 -14.67 8.40
CA LEU A 141 -12.57 -15.33 9.58
C LEU A 141 -11.57 -16.42 9.17
N ALA A 142 -11.94 -17.27 8.21
CA ALA A 142 -11.07 -18.29 7.66
C ALA A 142 -9.77 -17.67 7.09
N THR A 143 -9.86 -16.54 6.39
CA THR A 143 -8.67 -15.82 5.87
C THR A 143 -7.66 -15.44 6.97
N VAL A 144 -8.11 -15.24 8.20
CA VAL A 144 -7.25 -14.84 9.32
C VAL A 144 -6.84 -16.03 10.18
N LEU A 145 -7.76 -16.96 10.43
CA LEU A 145 -7.58 -18.05 11.39
C LEU A 145 -7.07 -19.34 10.75
N ASP A 146 -7.33 -19.58 9.46
CA ASP A 146 -6.82 -20.78 8.79
C ASP A 146 -5.30 -20.68 8.67
N GLY A 147 -4.61 -21.67 9.24
CA GLY A 147 -3.14 -21.70 9.27
C GLY A 147 -2.51 -20.77 10.32
N ALA A 148 -3.30 -20.05 11.12
CA ALA A 148 -2.78 -19.23 12.20
C ALA A 148 -2.20 -20.10 13.33
N GLU A 149 -0.99 -19.74 13.79
CA GLU A 149 -0.30 -20.44 14.87
C GLU A 149 -0.65 -19.82 16.22
N GLU A 150 -1.36 -20.56 17.07
CA GLU A 150 -1.71 -20.12 18.42
C GLU A 150 -0.45 -19.93 19.29
N GLN A 151 -0.32 -18.72 19.88
CA GLN A 151 0.79 -18.34 20.75
C GLN A 151 0.39 -18.32 22.23
N GLY A 152 -0.90 -18.44 22.54
CA GLY A 152 -1.45 -18.49 23.89
C GLY A 152 -2.67 -17.62 24.06
N THR A 153 -3.04 -17.35 25.32
CA THR A 153 -4.21 -16.53 25.67
C THR A 153 -3.80 -15.29 26.46
N LEU A 154 -4.59 -14.22 26.34
CA LEU A 154 -4.47 -13.00 27.12
C LEU A 154 -5.84 -12.45 27.50
N ASP A 155 -5.92 -11.77 28.64
CA ASP A 155 -7.13 -11.09 29.07
C ASP A 155 -7.12 -9.62 28.62
N VAL A 156 -8.13 -9.24 27.83
CA VAL A 156 -8.29 -7.91 27.25
C VAL A 156 -9.74 -7.46 27.41
N GLY A 157 -9.96 -6.30 28.02
CA GLY A 157 -11.31 -5.79 28.30
C GLY A 157 -12.13 -6.70 29.23
N GLY A 158 -11.47 -7.48 30.10
CA GLY A 158 -12.15 -8.46 30.96
C GLY A 158 -12.69 -9.68 30.22
N GLN A 159 -12.25 -9.92 28.99
CA GLN A 159 -12.56 -11.10 28.18
C GLN A 159 -11.27 -11.82 27.82
N THR A 160 -11.31 -13.15 27.75
CA THR A 160 -10.15 -13.96 27.35
C THR A 160 -10.09 -14.05 25.83
N TRP A 161 -8.94 -13.69 25.27
CA TRP A 161 -8.64 -13.73 23.85
C TRP A 161 -7.51 -14.71 23.58
N THR A 162 -7.61 -15.44 22.49
CA THR A 162 -6.54 -16.28 21.95
C THR A 162 -5.70 -15.44 21.01
N ARG A 163 -4.40 -15.34 21.30
CA ARG A 163 -3.41 -14.75 20.42
C ARG A 163 -2.89 -15.80 19.46
N SER A 164 -2.89 -15.48 18.18
CA SER A 164 -2.24 -16.26 17.14
C SER A 164 -1.43 -15.37 16.21
N THR A 165 -0.50 -15.99 15.49
CA THR A 165 0.23 -15.38 14.38
C THR A 165 -0.35 -15.93 13.09
N THR A 166 -0.86 -15.05 12.22
CA THR A 166 -1.45 -15.46 10.93
C THR A 166 -0.36 -15.94 9.95
N GLU A 167 -0.75 -16.56 8.83
CA GLU A 167 0.20 -16.94 7.76
C GLU A 167 0.96 -15.74 7.17
N LYS A 168 0.45 -14.51 7.35
CA LYS A 168 1.10 -13.26 6.91
C LYS A 168 2.03 -12.66 7.96
N GLU A 169 2.33 -13.40 9.04
CA GLU A 169 3.14 -12.94 10.16
C GLU A 169 2.51 -11.74 10.92
N GLU A 170 1.20 -11.55 10.80
CA GLU A 170 0.43 -10.53 11.52
C GLU A 170 -0.14 -11.12 12.83
N THR A 171 -0.28 -10.28 13.86
CA THR A 171 -0.97 -10.68 15.09
C THR A 171 -2.48 -10.79 14.83
N ALA A 172 -3.09 -11.84 15.36
CA ALA A 172 -4.54 -12.00 15.45
C ALA A 172 -4.96 -12.29 16.89
N LEU A 173 -5.98 -11.58 17.35
CA LEU A 173 -6.67 -11.79 18.62
C LEU A 173 -8.05 -12.34 18.27
N SER A 174 -8.33 -13.57 18.69
CA SER A 174 -9.62 -14.22 18.44
C SER A 174 -10.33 -14.56 19.74
N ARG A 175 -11.66 -14.46 19.75
CA ARG A 175 -12.49 -15.00 20.83
C ARG A 175 -13.75 -15.60 20.25
N GLU A 176 -14.23 -16.65 20.88
CA GLU A 176 -15.50 -17.28 20.56
C GLU A 176 -16.38 -17.27 21.81
N ALA A 177 -17.59 -16.72 21.69
CA ALA A 177 -18.57 -16.69 22.77
C ALA A 177 -19.98 -16.84 22.18
N ASP A 178 -20.79 -17.72 22.75
CA ASP A 178 -22.19 -17.94 22.36
C ASP A 178 -22.40 -18.23 20.85
N GLY A 179 -21.44 -18.92 20.23
CA GLY A 179 -21.48 -19.23 18.79
C GLY A 179 -21.08 -18.05 17.88
N ILE A 180 -20.59 -16.95 18.45
CA ILE A 180 -20.10 -15.78 17.73
C ILE A 180 -18.58 -15.79 17.81
N THR A 181 -17.93 -15.72 16.65
CA THR A 181 -16.49 -15.58 16.55
C THR A 181 -16.15 -14.11 16.26
N VAL A 182 -15.29 -13.54 17.10
CA VAL A 182 -14.74 -12.20 16.93
C VAL A 182 -13.24 -12.29 16.73
N VAL A 183 -12.73 -11.56 15.74
CA VAL A 183 -11.30 -11.49 15.44
C VAL A 183 -10.88 -10.05 15.28
N VAL A 184 -9.76 -9.69 15.89
CA VAL A 184 -9.05 -8.43 15.67
C VAL A 184 -7.67 -8.77 15.14
N THR A 185 -7.28 -8.23 13.99
CA THR A 185 -6.01 -8.57 13.34
C THR A 185 -5.48 -7.42 12.49
N GLY A 186 -4.18 -7.36 12.26
CA GLY A 186 -3.59 -6.43 11.31
C GLY A 186 -2.11 -6.19 11.56
N SER A 187 -1.57 -5.13 10.95
CA SER A 187 -0.18 -4.72 11.07
C SER A 187 0.10 -3.87 12.31
N ALA A 188 -0.95 -3.38 12.97
CA ALA A 188 -0.85 -2.60 14.20
C ALA A 188 -0.19 -3.37 15.35
N SER A 189 0.31 -2.63 16.34
CA SER A 189 0.97 -3.23 17.49
C SER A 189 0.00 -4.06 18.34
N ASP A 190 0.54 -4.98 19.13
CA ASP A 190 -0.27 -5.79 20.05
C ASP A 190 -1.13 -4.92 20.98
N GLU A 191 -0.60 -3.79 21.44
CA GLU A 191 -1.32 -2.84 22.29
C GLU A 191 -2.47 -2.16 21.56
N GLU A 192 -2.27 -1.76 20.30
CA GLU A 192 -3.31 -1.11 19.50
C GLU A 192 -4.41 -2.08 19.07
N LEU A 193 -4.06 -3.32 18.73
CA LEU A 193 -5.02 -4.40 18.49
C LEU A 193 -5.78 -4.76 19.78
N ALA A 194 -5.10 -4.79 20.92
CA ALA A 194 -5.74 -5.02 22.22
C ALA A 194 -6.70 -3.88 22.58
N ALA A 195 -6.43 -2.63 22.20
CA ALA A 195 -7.37 -1.53 22.40
C ALA A 195 -8.68 -1.75 21.61
N VAL A 196 -8.58 -2.16 20.34
CA VAL A 196 -9.76 -2.52 19.52
C VAL A 196 -10.51 -3.71 20.12
N ALA A 197 -9.79 -4.73 20.58
CA ALA A 197 -10.38 -5.90 21.24
C ALA A 197 -11.05 -5.56 22.58
N ALA A 198 -10.47 -4.66 23.37
CA ALA A 198 -11.01 -4.21 24.66
C ALA A 198 -12.30 -3.38 24.49
N ALA A 199 -12.40 -2.66 23.39
CA ALA A 199 -13.55 -1.84 23.02
C ALA A 199 -14.76 -2.66 22.56
N VAL A 200 -14.62 -3.98 22.36
CA VAL A 200 -15.71 -4.80 21.80
C VAL A 200 -16.81 -5.04 22.84
N GLU A 201 -17.94 -4.38 22.64
CA GLU A 201 -19.14 -4.48 23.45
C GLU A 201 -20.39 -4.83 22.62
N PRO A 202 -21.48 -5.30 23.24
CA PRO A 202 -22.75 -5.52 22.55
C PRO A 202 -23.29 -4.22 21.95
N TYR A 203 -23.63 -4.27 20.66
CA TYR A 203 -24.26 -3.14 19.97
C TYR A 203 -25.61 -2.82 20.58
N THR A 204 -25.76 -1.58 21.06
CA THR A 204 -27.03 -1.02 21.51
C THR A 204 -27.43 0.06 20.51
N GLY A 205 -28.42 -0.26 19.67
CA GLY A 205 -28.94 0.64 18.63
C GLY A 205 -29.90 1.70 19.14
#